data_AF-A0A7W0QL39-F1
#
_entry.id   AF-A0A7W0QL39-F1
#
_cell.length_a   1.000
_cell.length_b   1.000
_cell.length_c   1.000
_cell.angle_alpha   90.00
_cell.angle_beta   90.00
_cell.angle_gamma   90.00
#
_symmetry.space_group_name_H-M   'P 1'
#
loop_
_entity.id
_entity.type
_entity.pdbx_description
1 polymer ?
#
loop_
_entity_poly.entity_id
_entity_poly.type
_entity_poly.pdbx_seq_one_letter_code
_entity_poly.pdbx_strand_id
1 'polypeptide(L)'
;MARLRLLERDDAPLTARHFYRDDGTASSLTRSLVNAPDLLESFMPFLAQVYAEGSIDVATKELVVVRVSQLNACQYCLAAHRPIALDAGVPPELVAAICEEAPLAELPERERTLI
;
A
#
# COMPACT_ATOMS: atom_id res chain seq x y z
N MET A 1 -13.50 -5.96 -7.09
CA MET A 1 -13.75 -6.78 -5.87
C MET A 1 -12.82 -7.99 -5.88
N ALA A 2 -12.44 -8.49 -4.69
CA ALA A 2 -11.60 -9.68 -4.58
C ALA A 2 -12.31 -10.90 -5.19
N ARG A 3 -11.56 -11.72 -5.93
CA ARG A 3 -12.04 -12.99 -6.51
C ARG A 3 -11.96 -14.16 -5.51
N LEU A 4 -11.26 -13.96 -4.40
CA LEU A 4 -11.14 -14.90 -3.29
C LEU A 4 -11.92 -14.38 -2.10
N ARG A 5 -12.34 -15.28 -1.22
CA ARG A 5 -12.96 -14.93 0.06
C ARG A 5 -11.94 -14.18 0.92
N LEU A 6 -12.33 -13.01 1.42
CA LEU A 6 -11.56 -12.28 2.43
C LEU A 6 -11.88 -12.88 3.79
N LEU A 7 -10.93 -13.64 4.35
CA LEU A 7 -11.17 -14.35 5.60
C LEU A 7 -11.21 -13.38 6.78
N GLU A 8 -12.16 -13.59 7.69
CA GLU A 8 -12.15 -12.98 9.02
C GLU A 8 -11.20 -13.76 9.93
N ARG A 9 -10.79 -13.16 11.06
CA ARG A 9 -9.82 -13.77 11.97
C ARG A 9 -10.24 -15.18 12.43
N ASP A 10 -11.53 -15.39 12.71
CA ASP A 10 -12.03 -16.67 13.20
C ASP A 10 -12.09 -17.75 12.13
N ASP A 11 -12.20 -17.36 10.86
CA ASP A 11 -12.13 -18.27 9.71
C ASP A 11 -10.68 -18.57 9.28
N ALA A 12 -9.71 -17.78 9.73
CA ALA A 12 -8.31 -17.91 9.33
C ALA A 12 -7.62 -19.11 10.01
N PRO A 13 -6.64 -19.76 9.32
CA PRO A 13 -5.74 -20.73 9.95
C PRO A 13 -5.08 -20.14 11.20
N LEU A 14 -4.97 -20.93 12.26
CA LEU A 14 -4.40 -20.48 13.54
C LEU A 14 -3.01 -19.84 13.39
N THR A 15 -2.20 -20.37 12.46
CA THR A 15 -0.87 -19.86 12.15
C THR A 15 -0.87 -18.43 11.62
N ALA A 16 -1.93 -17.99 10.91
CA ALA A 16 -2.01 -16.66 10.30
C ALA A 16 -2.83 -15.64 11.11
N ARG A 17 -3.47 -16.05 12.21
CA ARG A 17 -4.34 -15.15 13.01
C ARG A 17 -3.58 -14.00 13.66
N HIS A 18 -2.26 -14.12 13.82
CA HIS A 18 -1.41 -13.08 14.40
C HIS A 18 -1.21 -11.87 13.46
N PHE A 19 -1.57 -11.98 12.18
CA PHE A 19 -1.56 -10.84 11.25
C PHE A 19 -2.81 -9.94 11.37
N TYR A 20 -3.80 -10.34 12.16
CA TYR A 20 -4.95 -9.52 12.48
C TYR A 20 -4.67 -8.70 13.73
N ARG A 21 -5.27 -7.51 13.81
CA ARG A 21 -5.25 -6.69 15.03
C ARG A 21 -6.02 -7.39 16.15
N ASP A 22 -5.82 -6.93 17.38
CA ASP A 22 -6.47 -7.50 18.57
C ASP A 22 -8.00 -7.42 18.50
N ASP A 23 -8.53 -6.36 17.89
CA ASP A 23 -9.96 -6.16 17.62
C ASP A 23 -10.51 -7.05 16.48
N GLY A 24 -9.66 -7.89 15.88
CA GLY A 24 -10.01 -8.78 14.79
C GLY A 24 -9.95 -8.16 13.39
N THR A 25 -9.63 -6.87 13.27
CA THR A 25 -9.57 -6.19 11.96
C THR A 25 -8.23 -6.42 11.25
N ALA A 26 -8.24 -6.39 9.92
CA ALA A 26 -7.06 -6.46 9.08
C ALA A 26 -7.32 -5.82 7.71
N SER A 27 -6.24 -5.46 7.01
CA SER A 27 -6.34 -4.94 5.64
C SER A 27 -6.92 -5.98 4.69
N SER A 28 -7.55 -5.55 3.59
CA SER A 28 -8.01 -6.48 2.55
C SER A 28 -6.87 -7.30 1.94
N LEU A 29 -5.64 -6.74 1.88
CA LEU A 29 -4.44 -7.47 1.46
C LEU A 29 -4.16 -8.64 2.41
N THR A 30 -4.08 -8.38 3.72
CA THR A 30 -3.90 -9.42 4.74
C THR A 30 -4.99 -10.48 4.64
N ARG A 31 -6.26 -10.06 4.67
CA ARG A 31 -7.42 -10.97 4.62
C ARG A 31 -7.49 -11.82 3.34
N SER A 32 -6.91 -11.33 2.24
CA SER A 32 -6.77 -12.09 0.99
C SER A 32 -5.65 -13.11 1.10
N LEU A 33 -4.46 -12.67 1.54
CA LEU A 33 -3.25 -13.49 1.57
C LEU A 33 -3.27 -14.58 2.65
N VAL A 34 -4.13 -14.47 3.66
CA VAL A 34 -4.39 -15.54 4.63
C VAL A 34 -4.88 -16.84 3.96
N ASN A 35 -5.43 -16.79 2.74
CA ASN A 35 -5.71 -17.99 1.93
C ASN A 35 -4.44 -18.76 1.54
N ALA A 36 -3.24 -18.17 1.69
CA ALA A 36 -1.93 -18.76 1.46
C ALA A 36 -0.99 -18.42 2.64
N PRO A 37 -1.20 -19.02 3.82
CA PRO A 37 -0.56 -18.59 5.07
C PRO A 37 0.97 -18.68 5.02
N ASP A 38 1.54 -19.72 4.40
CA ASP A 38 3.00 -19.88 4.29
C ASP A 38 3.65 -18.76 3.48
N LEU A 39 2.95 -18.23 2.47
CA LEU A 39 3.41 -17.07 1.69
C LEU A 39 3.29 -15.78 2.50
N LEU A 40 2.15 -15.60 3.19
CA LEU A 40 1.89 -14.42 4.03
C LEU A 40 2.98 -14.25 5.09
N GLU A 41 3.43 -15.36 5.70
CA GLU A 41 4.46 -15.41 6.74
C GLU A 41 5.77 -14.74 6.32
N SER A 42 6.16 -14.90 5.05
CA SER A 42 7.37 -14.29 4.50
C SER A 42 7.12 -12.91 3.89
N PHE A 43 5.93 -12.72 3.30
CA PHE A 43 5.59 -11.53 2.55
C PHE A 43 5.36 -10.29 3.43
N MET A 44 4.63 -10.43 4.55
CA MET A 44 4.33 -9.29 5.41
C MET A 44 5.57 -8.71 6.09
N PRO A 45 6.52 -9.51 6.64
CA PRO A 45 7.77 -8.98 7.17
C PRO A 45 8.62 -8.30 6.09
N PHE A 46 8.66 -8.84 4.88
CA PHE A 46 9.35 -8.20 3.75
C PHE A 46 8.75 -6.83 3.45
N LEU A 47 7.41 -6.72 3.32
CA LEU A 47 6.76 -5.43 3.11
C LEU A 47 7.04 -4.46 4.26
N ALA A 48 6.97 -4.92 5.51
CA ALA A 48 7.27 -4.07 6.67
C ALA A 48 8.69 -3.48 6.58
N GLN A 49 9.69 -4.26 6.13
CA GLN A 49 11.05 -3.76 5.91
C GLN A 49 11.13 -2.76 4.75
N VAL A 50 10.41 -3.00 3.65
CA VAL A 50 10.36 -2.06 2.52
C VAL A 50 9.80 -0.70 2.95
N TYR A 51 8.76 -0.69 3.80
CA TYR A 51 8.11 0.54 4.26
C TYR A 51 8.75 1.17 5.50
N ALA A 52 9.60 0.45 6.23
CA ALA A 52 10.32 0.99 7.38
C ALA A 52 11.14 2.23 7.01
N GLU A 53 11.26 3.19 7.92
CA GLU A 53 12.09 4.37 7.71
C GLU A 53 13.56 3.97 7.49
N GLY A 54 14.24 4.71 6.60
CA GLY A 54 15.64 4.45 6.27
C GLY A 54 16.24 5.64 5.54
N SER A 55 17.17 5.39 4.61
CA SER A 55 17.75 6.46 3.77
C SER A 55 16.74 7.13 2.83
N ILE A 56 15.57 6.52 2.65
CA ILE A 56 14.43 7.07 1.92
C ILE A 56 13.28 7.22 2.92
N ASP A 57 12.75 8.44 3.04
CA ASP A 57 11.62 8.74 3.92
C ASP A 57 10.30 8.10 3.42
N VAL A 58 9.33 7.96 4.34
CA VAL A 58 8.05 7.30 4.04
C VAL A 58 7.25 8.07 2.98
N ALA A 59 7.26 9.40 3.01
CA ALA A 59 6.55 10.23 2.03
C ALA A 59 7.02 9.96 0.60
N THR A 60 8.34 9.87 0.41
CA THR A 60 8.98 9.55 -0.87
C THR A 60 8.60 8.15 -1.34
N LYS A 61 8.57 7.16 -0.44
CA LYS A 61 8.14 5.79 -0.78
C LYS A 61 6.69 5.75 -1.22
N GLU A 62 5.80 6.40 -0.47
CA GLU A 62 4.36 6.44 -0.80
C GLU A 62 4.09 7.19 -2.11
N LEU A 63 4.83 8.25 -2.41
CA LEU A 63 4.75 8.95 -3.69
C LEU A 63 5.03 7.99 -4.87
N VAL A 64 6.11 7.21 -4.77
CA VAL A 64 6.46 6.19 -5.77
C VAL A 64 5.38 5.11 -5.85
N VAL A 65 4.85 4.64 -4.72
CA VAL A 65 3.78 3.64 -4.69
C VAL A 65 2.52 4.17 -5.37
N VAL A 66 2.10 5.41 -5.12
CA VAL A 66 0.94 6.04 -5.77
C VAL A 66 1.16 6.14 -7.28
N ARG A 67 2.35 6.56 -7.73
CA ARG A 67 2.68 6.58 -9.17
C ARG A 67 2.59 5.20 -9.79
N VAL A 68 3.29 4.22 -9.24
CA VAL A 68 3.31 2.85 -9.78
C VAL A 68 1.91 2.25 -9.77
N SER A 69 1.12 2.54 -8.76
CA SER A 69 -0.29 2.14 -8.69
C SER A 69 -1.12 2.75 -9.80
N GLN A 70 -0.92 4.04 -10.10
CA GLN A 70 -1.59 4.71 -11.21
C GLN A 70 -1.15 4.12 -12.56
N LEU A 71 0.15 3.95 -12.81
CA LEU A 71 0.68 3.36 -14.05
C LEU A 71 0.09 1.97 -14.34
N ASN A 72 -0.19 1.20 -13.29
CA ASN A 72 -0.78 -0.13 -13.38
C ASN A 72 -2.31 -0.15 -13.29
N ALA A 73 -2.97 1.01 -13.22
CA ALA A 73 -4.41 1.14 -13.00
C ALA A 73 -4.92 0.32 -11.79
N CYS A 74 -4.10 0.19 -10.73
CA CYS A 74 -4.44 -0.60 -9.55
C CYS A 74 -5.39 0.17 -8.62
N GLN A 75 -6.70 -0.03 -8.79
CA GLN A 75 -7.73 0.64 -7.98
C GLN A 75 -7.58 0.38 -6.47
N TYR A 76 -7.26 -0.86 -6.08
CA TYR A 76 -7.04 -1.20 -4.67
C TYR A 76 -5.84 -0.43 -4.09
N CYS A 77 -4.72 -0.43 -4.83
CA CYS A 77 -3.50 0.21 -4.39
C CYS A 77 -3.70 1.72 -4.27
N LEU A 78 -4.36 2.35 -5.24
CA LEU A 78 -4.69 3.78 -5.17
C LEU A 78 -5.61 4.10 -3.98
N ALA A 79 -6.64 3.29 -3.73
CA ALA A 79 -7.53 3.49 -2.59
C ALA A 79 -6.79 3.32 -1.24
N ALA A 80 -5.84 2.39 -1.17
CA ALA A 80 -5.06 2.13 0.05
C ALA A 80 -3.97 3.20 0.28
N HIS A 81 -3.22 3.59 -0.75
CA HIS A 81 -2.01 4.39 -0.60
C HIS A 81 -2.22 5.89 -0.75
N ARG A 82 -3.30 6.37 -1.38
CA ARG A 82 -3.64 7.81 -1.37
C ARG A 82 -3.72 8.38 0.06
N PRO A 83 -4.52 7.83 0.98
CA PRO A 83 -4.58 8.38 2.35
C PRO A 83 -3.24 8.22 3.08
N ILE A 84 -2.51 7.12 2.89
CA ILE A 84 -1.21 6.89 3.53
C ILE A 84 -0.17 7.93 3.06
N ALA A 85 -0.15 8.26 1.76
CA ALA A 85 0.72 9.29 1.21
C ALA A 85 0.43 10.67 1.83
N LEU A 86 -0.85 11.02 1.98
CA LEU A 86 -1.28 12.27 2.62
C LEU A 86 -0.85 12.30 4.09
N ASP A 87 -1.09 11.21 4.83
CA ASP A 87 -0.69 11.07 6.24
C ASP A 87 0.84 11.12 6.42
N ALA A 88 1.60 10.63 5.43
CA ALA A 88 3.05 10.72 5.39
C ALA A 88 3.57 12.12 5.05
N GLY A 89 2.71 13.06 4.67
CA GLY A 89 3.05 14.45 4.38
C GLY A 89 3.26 14.78 2.91
N VAL A 90 2.87 13.90 1.98
CA VAL A 90 2.86 14.24 0.55
C VAL A 90 1.78 15.30 0.29
N PRO A 91 2.08 16.40 -0.43
CA PRO A 91 1.11 17.45 -0.69
C PRO A 91 -0.14 16.93 -1.43
N PRO A 92 -1.36 17.29 -1.00
CA PRO A 92 -2.60 16.82 -1.62
C PRO A 92 -2.69 17.07 -3.12
N GLU A 93 -2.23 18.23 -3.58
CA GLU A 93 -2.17 18.62 -4.99
C GLU A 93 -1.27 17.71 -5.82
N LEU A 94 -0.19 17.20 -5.23
CA LEU A 94 0.73 16.30 -5.90
C LEU A 94 0.13 14.89 -6.01
N VAL A 95 -0.50 14.40 -4.94
CA VAL A 95 -1.23 13.12 -4.97
C VAL A 95 -2.34 13.17 -6.02
N ALA A 96 -3.11 14.27 -6.07
CA ALA A 96 -4.16 14.49 -7.06
C ALA A 96 -3.59 14.52 -8.48
N ALA A 97 -2.54 15.31 -8.73
CA ALA A 97 -1.89 15.41 -10.04
C ALA A 97 -1.43 14.04 -10.58
N ILE A 98 -0.81 13.21 -9.74
CA ILE A 98 -0.40 11.86 -10.14
C ILE A 98 -1.61 10.99 -10.44
N CYS A 99 -2.64 11.06 -9.61
CA CYS A 99 -3.85 10.26 -9.73
C CYS A 99 -4.73 10.63 -10.94
N GLU A 100 -4.67 11.88 -11.38
CA GLU A 100 -5.39 12.45 -12.52
C GLU A 100 -4.56 12.47 -13.80
N GLU A 101 -3.34 11.90 -13.76
CA GLU A 101 -2.43 11.79 -14.90
C GLU A 101 -2.02 13.15 -15.48
N ALA A 102 -1.87 14.14 -14.60
CA ALA A 102 -1.34 15.44 -14.98
C ALA A 102 0.04 15.31 -15.65
N PRO A 103 0.40 16.20 -16.59
CA PRO A 103 1.72 16.17 -17.22
C PRO A 103 2.83 16.24 -16.18
N LEU A 104 3.70 15.23 -16.13
CA LEU A 104 4.79 15.19 -15.13
C LEU A 104 5.74 16.39 -15.22
N ALA A 105 5.81 17.05 -16.37
CA ALA A 105 6.60 18.26 -16.58
C ALA A 105 6.16 19.43 -15.69
N GLU A 106 4.94 19.40 -15.16
CA GLU A 106 4.39 20.41 -14.25
C GLU A 106 4.71 20.11 -12.78
N LEU A 107 5.24 18.91 -12.48
CA LEU A 107 5.66 18.54 -11.13
C LEU A 107 7.00 19.18 -10.76
N PRO A 108 7.27 19.42 -9.46
CA PRO A 108 8.58 19.92 -9.06
C PRO A 108 9.70 18.94 -9.42
N GLU A 109 10.92 19.47 -9.63
CA GLU A 109 12.02 18.71 -10.25
C GLU A 109 12.38 17.43 -9.49
N ARG A 110 12.43 17.49 -8.15
CA ARG A 110 12.74 16.34 -7.31
C ARG A 110 11.73 15.22 -7.54
N GLU A 111 10.44 15.53 -7.41
CA GLU A 111 9.35 14.58 -7.53
C GLU A 111 9.32 14.00 -8.95
N ARG A 112 9.40 14.85 -9.99
CA ARG A 112 9.48 14.43 -11.40
C ARG A 112 10.67 13.51 -11.71
N THR A 113 11.76 13.62 -10.96
CA THR A 113 12.93 12.74 -11.13
C THR A 113 12.71 11.36 -10.47
N LEU A 114 11.84 11.29 -9.47
CA LEU A 114 11.55 10.07 -8.73
C LEU A 114 10.51 9.17 -9.41
N ILE A 115 9.57 9.74 -10.19
CA ILE A 115 8.34 9.06 -10.68
C ILE A 115 8.04 9.27 -12.16
#